data_AF-F6Z7B4-F1
#
_entry.id   AF-F6Z7B4-F1
#
_cell.length_a   1.000
_cell.length_b   1.000
_cell.length_c   1.000
_cell.angle_alpha   90.00
_cell.angle_beta   90.00
_cell.angle_gamma   90.00
#
_symmetry.space_group_name_H-M   'P 1'
#
loop_
_entity.id
_entity.type
_entity.pdbx_description
1 polymer ?
#
loop_
_entity_poly.entity_id
_entity_poly.type
_entity_poly.pdbx_seq_one_letter_code
_entity_poly.pdbx_strand_id
1 'polypeptide(L)'
;MENPGSNREVSDVELALEDVGHCGLYHVWLILLMALPNILVGAHMGSSVFLAMIPTHYCITEQADKISNVCNITWVEEYNEMILGEKSSCNMIYYSNTSTIDCSIWQQNIQNQTILTPMPETRTCDAWVFDHSVMKTTIATEFGLVCGNIWASYVTQSIFMAGVLVGNIFIGLTSDRFGRRVAFLVSAVGSVTFGIATAFADSFVTFCILNGLTGIFVYCMFPVLFTLVSELVVARYRAAL
;
A
#
# COMPACT_ATOMS: atom_id res chain seq x y z
N MET A 1 -48.61 -35.73 -9.54
CA MET A 1 -49.45 -34.54 -9.33
C MET A 1 -48.50 -33.36 -9.27
N GLU A 2 -48.05 -32.94 -10.44
CA GLU A 2 -47.18 -31.78 -10.63
C GLU A 2 -48.10 -30.59 -10.83
N ASN A 3 -47.87 -29.50 -10.11
CA ASN A 3 -48.68 -28.29 -10.19
C ASN A 3 -48.03 -27.35 -11.22
N PRO A 4 -48.56 -27.21 -12.45
CA PRO A 4 -47.97 -26.35 -13.47
C PRO A 4 -48.55 -24.95 -13.30
N GLY A 5 -48.10 -24.23 -12.27
CA GLY A 5 -48.73 -22.99 -11.84
C GLY A 5 -47.77 -22.03 -11.14
N SER A 6 -46.50 -22.01 -11.54
CA SER A 6 -45.56 -20.96 -11.17
C SER A 6 -45.02 -20.31 -12.45
N ASN A 7 -45.90 -19.61 -13.15
CA ASN A 7 -45.46 -18.51 -14.00
C ASN A 7 -44.80 -17.50 -13.06
N ARG A 8 -43.47 -17.49 -13.01
CA ARG A 8 -42.74 -16.35 -12.47
C ARG A 8 -43.24 -15.14 -13.23
N GLU A 9 -43.90 -14.20 -12.55
CA GLU A 9 -44.12 -12.86 -13.07
C GLU A 9 -42.78 -12.37 -13.63
N VAL A 10 -42.71 -12.27 -14.96
CA VAL A 10 -41.60 -11.58 -15.61
C VAL A 10 -41.75 -10.14 -15.15
N SER A 11 -40.79 -9.66 -14.36
CA SER A 11 -40.79 -8.30 -13.82
C SER A 11 -41.06 -7.30 -14.95
N ASP A 12 -41.90 -6.30 -14.73
CA ASP A 12 -42.17 -5.23 -15.71
C ASP A 12 -40.89 -4.57 -16.23
N VAL A 13 -39.84 -4.55 -15.40
CA VAL A 13 -38.50 -4.09 -15.75
C VAL A 13 -37.85 -4.97 -16.81
N GLU A 14 -38.03 -6.28 -16.72
CA GLU A 14 -37.48 -7.25 -17.65
C GLU A 14 -38.19 -7.20 -19.01
N LEU A 15 -39.53 -6.97 -19.00
CA LEU A 15 -40.31 -6.72 -20.22
C LEU A 15 -39.90 -5.40 -20.89
N ALA A 16 -39.71 -4.34 -20.11
CA ALA A 16 -39.21 -3.07 -20.64
C ALA A 16 -37.78 -3.20 -21.19
N LEU A 17 -36.91 -3.99 -20.54
CA LEU A 17 -35.56 -4.26 -21.02
C LEU A 17 -35.57 -5.14 -22.29
N GLU A 18 -36.50 -6.09 -22.43
CA GLU A 18 -36.67 -6.88 -23.66
C GLU A 18 -37.19 -6.02 -24.82
N ASP A 19 -38.12 -5.10 -24.57
CA ASP A 19 -38.69 -4.20 -25.58
C ASP A 19 -37.64 -3.16 -26.07
N VAL A 20 -36.75 -2.73 -25.17
CA VAL A 20 -35.60 -1.86 -25.48
C VAL A 20 -34.40 -2.67 -26.04
N GLY A 21 -34.39 -4.00 -25.86
CA GLY A 21 -33.17 -4.82 -25.82
C GLY A 21 -32.88 -5.69 -27.03
N HIS A 22 -32.26 -5.09 -28.05
CA HIS A 22 -31.15 -5.75 -28.76
C HIS A 22 -29.83 -5.16 -28.22
N CYS A 23 -28.75 -5.95 -28.12
CA CYS A 23 -27.40 -5.48 -27.75
C CYS A 23 -26.83 -4.50 -28.79
N GLY A 24 -27.37 -3.28 -28.83
CA GLY A 24 -26.93 -2.20 -29.70
C GLY A 24 -25.71 -1.47 -29.14
N LEU A 25 -25.10 -0.63 -29.97
CA LEU A 25 -23.88 0.13 -29.64
C LEU A 25 -24.01 0.96 -28.35
N TYR A 26 -25.20 1.46 -28.02
CA TYR A 26 -25.44 2.22 -26.79
C TYR A 26 -25.17 1.39 -25.52
N HIS A 27 -25.64 0.14 -25.45
CA HIS A 27 -25.38 -0.74 -24.31
C HIS A 27 -23.90 -1.07 -24.19
N VAL A 28 -23.20 -1.28 -25.32
CA VAL A 28 -21.75 -1.50 -25.35
C VAL A 28 -21.01 -0.27 -24.80
N TRP A 29 -21.36 0.94 -25.27
CA TRP A 29 -20.78 2.18 -24.77
C TRP A 29 -21.02 2.39 -23.28
N LEU A 30 -22.23 2.07 -22.80
CA LEU A 30 -22.58 2.18 -21.38
C LEU A 30 -21.76 1.21 -20.52
N ILE A 31 -21.59 -0.04 -20.96
CA ILE A 31 -20.73 -1.02 -20.28
C ILE A 31 -19.27 -0.55 -20.25
N LEU A 32 -18.75 -0.04 -21.38
CA LEU A 32 -17.39 0.50 -21.47
C LEU A 32 -17.19 1.70 -20.52
N LEU A 33 -18.16 2.62 -20.45
CA LEU A 33 -18.11 3.75 -19.53
C LEU A 33 -18.14 3.31 -18.05
N MET A 34 -18.88 2.26 -17.71
CA MET A 34 -18.91 1.70 -16.36
C MET A 34 -17.68 0.86 -16.01
N ALA A 35 -16.93 0.37 -17.01
CA ALA A 35 -15.66 -0.32 -16.79
C ALA A 35 -14.54 0.64 -16.37
N LEU A 36 -14.56 1.91 -16.82
CA LEU A 36 -13.51 2.90 -16.53
C LEU A 36 -13.23 3.08 -15.03
N PRO A 37 -14.23 3.34 -14.16
CA PRO A 37 -13.98 3.44 -12.71
C PRO A 37 -13.37 2.17 -12.12
N ASN A 38 -13.76 0.99 -12.58
CA ASN A 38 -13.19 -0.27 -12.09
C ASN A 38 -11.72 -0.44 -12.49
N ILE A 39 -11.35 -0.02 -13.70
CA ILE A 39 -9.94 0.01 -14.13
C ILE A 39 -9.13 0.96 -13.24
N LEU A 40 -9.69 2.13 -12.91
CA LEU A 40 -9.03 3.09 -12.01
C LEU A 40 -8.87 2.54 -10.60
N VAL A 41 -9.88 1.86 -10.05
CA VAL A 41 -9.79 1.18 -8.75
C VAL A 41 -8.73 0.07 -8.78
N GLY A 42 -8.65 -0.70 -9.88
CA GLY A 42 -7.60 -1.68 -10.08
C GLY A 42 -6.20 -1.06 -10.15
N ALA A 43 -6.05 0.07 -10.85
CA ALA A 43 -4.80 0.82 -10.89
C ALA A 43 -4.41 1.36 -9.51
N HIS A 44 -5.38 1.85 -8.73
CA HIS A 44 -5.18 2.27 -7.34
C HIS A 44 -4.70 1.09 -6.48
N MET A 45 -5.30 -0.08 -6.61
CA MET A 45 -4.84 -1.29 -5.92
C MET A 45 -3.41 -1.69 -6.32
N GLY A 46 -3.07 -1.59 -7.60
CA GLY A 46 -1.68 -1.82 -8.06
C GLY A 46 -0.70 -0.82 -7.46
N SER A 47 -1.10 0.46 -7.31
CA SER A 47 -0.25 1.52 -6.77
C SER A 47 0.17 1.27 -5.32
N SER A 48 -0.67 0.61 -4.51
CA SER A 48 -0.35 0.35 -3.09
C SER A 48 0.85 -0.57 -2.93
N VAL A 49 1.10 -1.48 -3.87
CA VAL A 49 2.28 -2.37 -3.87
C VAL A 49 3.57 -1.55 -4.02
N PHE A 50 3.56 -0.56 -4.92
CA PHE A 50 4.71 0.32 -5.12
C PHE A 50 4.93 1.28 -3.94
N LEU A 51 3.84 1.78 -3.35
CA LEU A 51 3.91 2.64 -2.16
C LEU A 51 4.37 1.89 -0.90
N ALA A 52 4.11 0.59 -0.81
CA ALA A 52 4.55 -0.27 0.29
C ALA A 52 5.96 -0.86 0.08
N MET A 53 6.62 -0.57 -1.05
CA MET A 53 7.96 -1.06 -1.31
C MET A 53 8.95 -0.50 -0.29
N ILE A 54 9.76 -1.38 0.28
CA ILE A 54 10.86 -1.01 1.16
C ILE A 54 12.14 -1.08 0.31
N PRO A 55 12.73 0.06 -0.06
CA PRO A 55 13.98 0.04 -0.80
C PRO A 55 15.12 -0.45 0.07
N THR A 56 16.23 -0.80 -0.58
CA THR A 56 17.49 -1.06 0.12
C THR A 56 17.86 0.17 0.95
N HIS A 57 18.20 -0.07 2.20
CA HIS A 57 18.48 0.99 3.17
C HIS A 57 19.69 0.64 4.01
N TYR A 58 20.37 1.68 4.47
CA TYR A 58 21.58 1.59 5.26
C TYR A 58 21.50 2.58 6.40
N CYS A 59 22.19 2.29 7.49
CA CYS A 59 22.15 3.12 8.68
C CYS A 59 23.03 4.35 8.53
N ILE A 60 22.49 5.51 8.90
CA ILE A 60 23.31 6.70 9.13
C ILE A 60 24.00 6.48 10.47
N THR A 61 25.32 6.37 10.45
CA THR A 61 26.08 6.37 11.70
C THR A 61 26.52 7.79 11.99
N GLU A 62 26.03 8.39 13.08
CA GLU A 62 26.47 9.73 13.51
C GLU A 62 27.98 9.78 13.83
N GLN A 63 28.58 8.60 14.02
CA GLN A 63 30.01 8.43 14.24
C GLN A 63 30.81 8.33 12.95
N ALA A 64 30.18 8.18 11.76
CA ALA A 64 30.87 8.05 10.48
C ALA A 64 31.90 9.16 10.27
N ASP A 65 31.48 10.42 10.42
CA ASP A 65 32.36 11.58 10.20
C ASP A 65 33.51 11.64 11.23
N LYS A 66 33.22 11.28 12.47
CA LYS A 66 34.23 11.26 13.55
C LYS A 66 35.26 10.17 13.31
N ILE A 67 34.82 8.99 12.92
CA ILE A 67 35.68 7.84 12.60
C ILE A 67 36.51 8.14 11.34
N SER A 68 35.87 8.70 10.30
CA SER A 68 36.53 9.17 9.08
C SER A 68 37.67 10.15 9.39
N ASN A 69 37.44 11.12 10.27
CA ASN A 69 38.46 12.10 10.65
C ASN A 69 39.57 11.51 11.54
N VAL A 70 39.25 10.62 12.48
CA VAL A 70 40.23 9.98 13.37
C VAL A 70 41.13 9.01 12.60
N CYS A 71 40.55 8.23 11.68
CA CYS A 71 41.27 7.24 10.88
C CYS A 71 41.74 7.75 9.52
N ASN A 72 41.37 8.98 9.13
CA ASN A 72 41.65 9.59 7.83
C ASN A 72 41.20 8.70 6.65
N ILE A 73 39.96 8.20 6.70
CA ILE A 73 39.37 7.27 5.73
C ILE A 73 38.03 7.78 5.20
N THR A 74 37.70 7.48 3.95
CA THR A 74 36.41 7.85 3.33
C THR A 74 35.41 6.69 3.27
N TRP A 75 35.80 5.48 3.65
CA TRP A 75 35.07 4.23 3.38
C TRP A 75 34.44 3.62 4.65
N VAL A 76 33.99 4.45 5.59
CA VAL A 76 33.43 3.96 6.87
C VAL A 76 32.19 3.07 6.66
N GLU A 77 31.42 3.33 5.60
CA GLU A 77 30.23 2.55 5.23
C GLU A 77 30.57 1.12 4.77
N GLU A 78 31.62 0.96 3.95
CA GLU A 78 32.11 -0.33 3.44
C GLU A 78 32.64 -1.23 4.57
N TYR A 79 33.06 -0.62 5.69
CA TYR A 79 33.55 -1.33 6.86
C TYR A 79 32.46 -1.82 7.81
N ASN A 80 31.33 -1.10 7.92
CA ASN A 80 30.16 -1.64 8.60
C ASN A 80 29.74 -2.97 7.95
N GLU A 81 29.81 -3.06 6.63
CA GLU A 81 29.57 -4.30 5.88
C GLU A 81 30.62 -5.38 6.19
N MET A 82 31.88 -4.99 6.39
CA MET A 82 33.01 -5.89 6.64
C MET A 82 33.01 -6.50 8.06
N ILE A 83 32.65 -5.74 9.11
CA ILE A 83 32.58 -6.26 10.49
C ILE A 83 31.31 -7.11 10.70
N LEU A 84 30.17 -6.65 10.22
CA LEU A 84 28.90 -7.36 10.41
C LEU A 84 28.84 -8.65 9.58
N GLY A 85 29.79 -8.84 8.64
CA GLY A 85 29.90 -10.03 7.78
C GLY A 85 28.80 -10.11 6.72
N GLU A 86 27.81 -9.22 6.79
CA GLU A 86 26.66 -9.08 5.91
C GLU A 86 26.24 -7.60 5.88
N LYS A 87 25.62 -7.17 4.78
CA LYS A 87 25.03 -5.84 4.64
C LYS A 87 23.84 -5.68 5.60
N SER A 88 24.08 -5.45 6.89
CA SER A 88 23.01 -5.38 7.88
C SER A 88 22.35 -4.00 7.84
N SER A 89 21.23 -3.89 7.14
CA SER A 89 20.45 -2.64 7.00
C SER A 89 19.87 -2.09 8.31
N CYS A 90 19.87 -2.88 9.39
CA CYS A 90 19.15 -2.59 10.63
C CYS A 90 20.01 -2.43 11.87
N ASN A 91 21.27 -2.86 11.79
CA ASN A 91 22.21 -2.82 12.89
C ASN A 91 23.43 -2.02 12.46
N MET A 92 23.94 -1.21 13.37
CA MET A 92 25.18 -0.45 13.19
C MET A 92 26.13 -0.70 14.34
N ILE A 93 27.39 -0.45 14.06
CA ILE A 93 28.50 -0.55 15.00
C ILE A 93 28.62 0.79 15.72
N TYR A 94 28.67 0.75 17.04
CA TYR A 94 28.74 1.92 17.88
C TYR A 94 29.94 1.84 18.82
N TYR A 95 30.76 2.88 18.81
CA TYR A 95 31.90 3.04 19.71
C TYR A 95 31.55 3.99 20.85
N SER A 96 31.73 3.57 22.10
CA SER A 96 31.51 4.44 23.26
C SER A 96 32.44 5.67 23.27
N ASN A 97 33.65 5.53 22.72
CA ASN A 97 34.59 6.62 22.53
C ASN A 97 35.29 6.51 21.17
N THR A 98 35.03 7.47 20.28
CA THR A 98 35.61 7.49 18.93
C THR A 98 37.09 7.88 18.90
N SER A 99 37.59 8.51 19.97
CA SER A 99 38.99 9.00 20.03
C SER A 99 39.98 7.91 20.40
N THR A 100 39.50 6.79 20.93
CA THR A 100 40.29 5.62 21.30
C THR A 100 40.24 4.52 20.25
N ILE A 101 39.69 4.83 19.07
CA ILE A 101 39.60 3.87 17.98
C ILE A 101 41.01 3.63 17.45
N ASP A 102 41.44 2.37 17.50
CA ASP A 102 42.67 1.95 16.86
C ASP A 102 42.44 1.73 15.36
N CYS A 103 42.92 2.66 14.55
CA CYS A 103 42.78 2.60 13.10
C CYS A 103 43.69 1.54 12.44
N SER A 104 44.48 0.77 13.21
CA SER A 104 45.26 -0.37 12.71
C SER A 104 44.42 -1.64 12.45
N ILE A 105 43.20 -1.71 13.01
CA ILE A 105 42.23 -2.80 12.76
C ILE A 105 41.86 -2.86 11.26
N TRP A 106 41.94 -1.74 10.56
CA TRP A 106 41.57 -1.56 9.16
C TRP A 106 42.58 -2.22 8.19
N GLN A 107 43.68 -2.81 8.70
CA GLN A 107 44.75 -3.42 7.91
C GLN A 107 45.06 -4.89 8.24
N GLN A 108 44.40 -5.54 9.21
CA GLN A 108 44.71 -6.94 9.55
C GLN A 108 43.61 -7.90 9.13
N ASN A 109 43.94 -8.71 8.11
CA ASN A 109 43.25 -9.94 7.75
C ASN A 109 42.86 -10.75 8.99
N ILE A 110 41.63 -11.25 8.97
CA ILE A 110 40.90 -12.04 9.99
C ILE A 110 41.61 -13.38 10.31
N GLN A 111 42.85 -13.36 10.76
CA GLN A 111 43.62 -14.59 11.00
C GLN A 111 44.25 -14.69 12.40
N ASN A 112 44.29 -13.63 13.21
CA ASN A 112 44.64 -13.75 14.63
C ASN A 112 43.79 -12.77 15.43
N GLN A 113 42.93 -13.30 16.30
CA GLN A 113 42.02 -12.54 17.18
C GLN A 113 42.82 -11.61 18.10
N THR A 114 43.12 -10.40 17.63
CA THR A 114 43.49 -9.28 18.48
C THR A 114 42.19 -8.62 18.93
N ILE A 115 42.01 -8.58 20.25
CA ILE A 115 40.84 -8.05 20.93
C ILE A 115 40.68 -6.58 20.49
N LEU A 116 39.63 -6.29 19.73
CA LEU A 116 39.22 -4.93 19.37
C LEU A 116 39.04 -4.15 20.67
N THR A 117 39.83 -3.09 20.89
CA THR A 117 39.67 -2.24 22.08
C THR A 117 39.53 -0.77 21.67
N PRO A 118 38.42 -0.10 22.01
CA PRO A 118 37.19 -0.66 22.58
C PRO A 118 36.44 -1.56 21.57
N MET A 119 35.95 -2.70 22.04
CA MET A 119 35.08 -3.60 21.25
C MET A 119 33.82 -2.83 20.88
N PRO A 120 33.46 -2.72 19.60
CA PRO A 120 32.23 -2.01 19.23
C PRO A 120 30.99 -2.73 19.76
N GLU A 121 30.01 -1.96 20.19
CA GLU A 121 28.67 -2.45 20.51
C GLU A 121 27.81 -2.48 19.25
N THR A 122 26.98 -3.50 19.10
CA THR A 122 25.93 -3.51 18.08
C THR A 122 24.72 -2.73 18.60
N ARG A 123 24.30 -1.70 17.88
CA ARG A 123 23.09 -0.93 18.19
C ARG A 123 22.11 -0.91 17.02
N THR A 124 20.84 -0.75 17.34
CA THR A 124 19.81 -0.48 16.33
C THR A 124 20.02 0.90 15.75
N CYS A 125 19.68 1.05 14.47
CA CYS A 125 19.83 2.32 13.78
C CYS A 125 18.69 3.27 14.14
N ASP A 126 19.03 4.55 14.37
CA ASP A 126 18.05 5.60 14.66
C ASP A 126 17.63 6.35 13.39
N ALA A 127 18.48 6.35 12.36
CA ALA A 127 18.25 7.00 11.09
C ALA A 127 18.80 6.16 9.91
N TRP A 128 18.16 6.31 8.75
CA TRP A 128 18.46 5.50 7.56
C TRP A 128 18.63 6.36 6.31
N VAL A 129 19.54 5.95 5.44
CA VAL A 129 19.63 6.38 4.04
C VAL A 129 18.97 5.33 3.18
N PHE A 130 18.05 5.75 2.33
CA PHE A 130 17.34 4.88 1.40
C PHE A 130 17.93 5.01 -0.01
N ASP A 131 18.03 3.90 -0.73
CA ASP A 131 18.34 3.93 -2.16
C ASP A 131 17.11 4.37 -2.96
N HIS A 132 17.24 5.49 -3.66
CA HIS A 132 16.18 6.08 -4.47
C HIS A 132 16.27 5.73 -5.96
N SER A 133 17.10 4.75 -6.34
CA SER A 133 17.30 4.32 -7.73
C SER A 133 16.02 3.78 -8.39
N VAL A 134 15.20 3.04 -7.63
CA VAL A 134 13.94 2.46 -8.13
C VAL A 134 12.74 3.34 -7.80
N MET A 135 12.63 3.79 -6.55
CA MET A 135 11.50 4.58 -6.05
C MET A 135 11.98 5.81 -5.28
N LYS A 136 11.43 6.98 -5.62
CA LYS A 136 11.79 8.24 -4.93
C LYS A 136 11.21 8.31 -3.53
N THR A 137 9.94 7.98 -3.36
CA THR A 137 9.22 8.10 -2.09
C THR A 137 8.28 6.93 -1.93
N THR A 138 8.35 6.27 -0.79
CA THR A 138 7.43 5.21 -0.37
C THR A 138 7.00 5.46 1.07
N ILE A 139 5.94 4.77 1.53
CA ILE A 139 5.46 4.88 2.91
C ILE A 139 6.58 4.52 3.89
N ALA A 140 7.43 3.57 3.52
CA ALA A 140 8.56 3.15 4.33
C ALA A 140 9.67 4.22 4.41
N THR A 141 9.99 4.91 3.31
CA THR A 141 11.01 5.97 3.31
C THR A 141 10.52 7.24 4.00
N GLU A 142 9.23 7.55 3.88
CA GLU A 142 8.64 8.77 4.42
C GLU A 142 8.46 8.72 5.94
N PHE A 143 8.02 7.57 6.46
CA PHE A 143 7.78 7.39 7.90
C PHE A 143 8.87 6.56 8.61
N GLY A 144 9.94 6.18 7.92
CA GLY A 144 11.05 5.39 8.51
C GLY A 144 10.61 4.00 8.99
N LEU A 145 9.70 3.33 8.25
CA LEU A 145 9.09 2.06 8.65
C LEU A 145 9.97 0.87 8.24
N VAL A 146 11.16 0.80 8.79
CA VAL A 146 12.13 -0.27 8.54
C VAL A 146 12.50 -1.00 9.82
N CYS A 147 13.12 -2.16 9.68
CA CYS A 147 13.68 -2.93 10.79
C CYS A 147 12.64 -3.22 11.88
N GLY A 148 12.82 -2.69 13.09
CA GLY A 148 11.88 -2.86 14.21
C GLY A 148 10.48 -2.30 13.95
N ASN A 149 10.33 -1.36 13.01
CA ASN A 149 9.06 -0.71 12.68
C ASN A 149 8.44 -1.21 11.37
N ILE A 150 8.98 -2.26 10.75
CA ILE A 150 8.47 -2.79 9.47
C ILE A 150 7.01 -3.26 9.57
N TRP A 151 6.59 -3.70 10.76
CA TRP A 151 5.23 -4.18 11.03
C TRP A 151 4.18 -3.09 10.80
N ALA A 152 4.52 -1.82 11.02
CA ALA A 152 3.61 -0.71 10.84
C ALA A 152 3.16 -0.55 9.38
N SER A 153 4.01 -0.89 8.41
CA SER A 153 3.63 -0.94 6.98
C SER A 153 2.55 -1.99 6.70
N TYR A 154 2.59 -3.15 7.37
CA TYR A 154 1.52 -4.16 7.22
C TYR A 154 0.23 -3.74 7.93
N VAL A 155 0.35 -2.99 9.03
CA VAL A 155 -0.80 -2.44 9.75
C VAL A 155 -1.54 -1.42 8.90
N THR A 156 -0.86 -0.56 8.12
CA THR A 156 -1.55 0.39 7.23
C THR A 156 -2.42 -0.33 6.19
N GLN A 157 -1.90 -1.41 5.58
CA GLN A 157 -2.65 -2.25 4.64
C GLN A 157 -3.83 -2.97 5.31
N SER A 158 -3.64 -3.42 6.54
CA SER A 158 -4.70 -4.08 7.33
C SER A 158 -5.82 -3.10 7.69
N ILE A 159 -5.49 -1.89 8.12
CA ILE A 159 -6.46 -0.81 8.40
C ILE A 159 -7.24 -0.45 7.14
N PHE A 160 -6.56 -0.33 6.00
CA PHE A 160 -7.22 -0.08 4.71
C PHE A 160 -8.24 -1.17 4.39
N MET A 161 -7.87 -2.45 4.50
CA MET A 161 -8.77 -3.58 4.21
C MET A 161 -9.92 -3.69 5.22
N ALA A 162 -9.68 -3.37 6.49
CA ALA A 162 -10.74 -3.26 7.49
C ALA A 162 -11.75 -2.16 7.10
N GLY A 163 -11.25 -1.02 6.62
CA GLY A 163 -12.06 0.05 6.03
C GLY A 163 -12.91 -0.45 4.87
N VAL A 164 -12.32 -1.20 3.93
CA VAL A 164 -13.04 -1.81 2.79
C VAL A 164 -14.18 -2.72 3.25
N LEU A 165 -13.95 -3.56 4.26
CA LEU A 165 -14.98 -4.45 4.81
C LEU A 165 -16.15 -3.65 5.37
N VAL A 166 -15.84 -2.65 6.20
CA VAL A 166 -16.84 -1.77 6.82
C VAL A 166 -17.61 -0.99 5.75
N GLY A 167 -16.90 -0.46 4.76
CA GLY A 167 -17.47 0.28 3.64
C GLY A 167 -18.45 -0.55 2.82
N ASN A 168 -18.13 -1.81 2.52
CA ASN A 168 -19.02 -2.66 1.72
C ASN A 168 -20.35 -2.89 2.40
N ILE A 169 -20.36 -3.01 3.74
CA ILE A 169 -21.60 -3.13 4.52
C ILE A 169 -22.42 -1.84 4.41
N PHE A 170 -21.81 -0.68 4.68
CA PHE A 170 -22.52 0.60 4.68
C PHE A 170 -23.01 1.03 3.29
N ILE A 171 -22.15 0.90 2.28
CA ILE A 171 -22.48 1.22 0.89
C ILE A 171 -23.48 0.22 0.33
N GLY A 172 -23.42 -1.06 0.71
CA GLY A 172 -24.45 -2.05 0.36
C GLY A 172 -25.83 -1.65 0.88
N LEU A 173 -25.94 -1.33 2.17
CA LEU A 173 -27.20 -0.85 2.77
C LEU A 173 -27.69 0.47 2.12
N THR A 174 -26.76 1.36 1.79
CA THR A 174 -27.07 2.62 1.11
C THR A 174 -27.59 2.37 -0.32
N SER A 175 -26.98 1.41 -1.02
CA SER A 175 -27.38 0.98 -2.37
C SER A 175 -28.81 0.44 -2.37
N ASP A 176 -29.15 -0.39 -1.39
CA ASP A 176 -30.48 -1.00 -1.32
C ASP A 176 -31.56 0.01 -0.93
N ARG A 177 -31.22 1.01 -0.10
CA ARG A 177 -32.20 2.00 0.40
C ARG A 177 -32.36 3.24 -0.48
N PHE A 178 -31.27 3.80 -0.97
CA PHE A 178 -31.24 5.05 -1.73
C PHE A 178 -30.99 4.84 -3.23
N GLY A 179 -30.78 3.59 -3.64
CA GLY A 179 -30.48 3.21 -5.01
C GLY A 179 -28.98 3.21 -5.32
N ARG A 180 -28.61 2.37 -6.29
CA ARG A 180 -27.23 2.10 -6.67
C ARG A 180 -26.50 3.30 -7.25
N ARG A 181 -27.19 4.18 -8.00
CA ARG A 181 -26.59 5.40 -8.54
C ARG A 181 -26.11 6.34 -7.44
N VAL A 182 -26.90 6.50 -6.37
CA VAL A 182 -26.53 7.34 -5.22
C VAL A 182 -25.37 6.71 -4.47
N ALA A 183 -25.43 5.40 -4.22
CA ALA A 183 -24.33 4.67 -3.56
C ALA A 183 -23.01 4.79 -4.33
N PHE A 184 -23.04 4.68 -5.66
CA PHE A 184 -21.85 4.88 -6.50
C PHE A 184 -21.30 6.31 -6.37
N LEU A 185 -22.16 7.34 -6.46
CA LEU A 185 -21.73 8.74 -6.35
C LEU A 185 -21.14 9.07 -4.98
N VAL A 186 -21.73 8.56 -3.89
CA VAL A 186 -21.21 8.74 -2.53
C VAL A 186 -19.82 8.10 -2.39
N SER A 187 -19.66 6.86 -2.88
CA SER A 187 -18.36 6.20 -2.92
C SER A 187 -17.35 6.98 -3.74
N ALA A 188 -17.72 7.47 -4.93
CA ALA A 188 -16.83 8.22 -5.81
C ALA A 188 -16.34 9.54 -5.19
N VAL A 189 -17.25 10.31 -4.59
CA VAL A 189 -16.88 11.56 -3.92
C VAL A 189 -16.05 11.26 -2.67
N GLY A 190 -16.43 10.27 -1.87
CA GLY A 190 -15.70 9.85 -0.68
C GLY A 190 -14.27 9.40 -1.00
N SER A 191 -14.09 8.56 -2.03
CA SER A 191 -12.76 8.09 -2.42
C SER A 191 -11.83 9.22 -2.85
N VAL A 192 -12.33 10.18 -3.64
CA VAL A 192 -11.52 11.28 -4.14
C VAL A 192 -11.15 12.23 -3.00
N THR A 193 -12.11 12.56 -2.14
CA THR A 193 -11.89 13.47 -1.01
C THR A 193 -10.88 12.92 0.00
N PHE A 194 -11.08 11.68 0.48
CA PHE A 194 -10.16 11.07 1.43
C PHE A 194 -8.83 10.63 0.79
N GLY A 195 -8.84 10.22 -0.49
CA GLY A 195 -7.62 9.90 -1.22
C GLY A 195 -6.71 11.11 -1.38
N ILE A 196 -7.26 12.28 -1.77
CA ILE A 196 -6.50 13.53 -1.82
C ILE A 196 -6.04 13.94 -0.42
N ALA A 197 -6.90 13.85 0.60
CA ALA A 197 -6.52 14.17 1.97
C ALA A 197 -5.35 13.32 2.48
N THR A 198 -5.30 12.04 2.11
CA THR A 198 -4.21 11.11 2.48
C THR A 198 -2.85 11.59 1.96
N ALA A 199 -2.80 12.26 0.80
CA ALA A 199 -1.56 12.80 0.24
C ALA A 199 -1.00 14.01 1.02
N PHE A 200 -1.80 14.65 1.88
CA PHE A 200 -1.39 15.77 2.75
C PHE A 200 -1.14 15.34 4.20
N ALA A 201 -0.99 14.03 4.46
CA ALA A 201 -0.81 13.53 5.81
C ALA A 201 0.63 13.68 6.30
N ASP A 202 0.87 14.63 7.20
CA ASP A 202 2.22 14.88 7.77
C ASP A 202 2.64 13.89 8.88
N SER A 203 1.73 13.01 9.32
CA SER A 203 1.95 12.07 10.41
C SER A 203 1.49 10.67 10.03
N PHE A 204 2.23 9.66 10.47
CA PHE A 204 1.91 8.25 10.23
C PHE A 204 0.50 7.88 10.72
N VAL A 205 0.08 8.41 11.88
CA VAL A 205 -1.25 8.12 12.44
C VAL A 205 -2.34 8.75 11.58
N THR A 206 -2.15 10.00 11.17
CA THR A 206 -3.08 10.72 10.29
C THR A 206 -3.20 10.01 8.94
N PHE A 207 -2.06 9.57 8.39
CA PHE A 207 -2.02 8.75 7.18
C PHE A 207 -2.84 7.46 7.36
N CYS A 208 -2.65 6.71 8.44
CA CYS A 208 -3.39 5.48 8.70
C CYS A 208 -4.91 5.69 8.76
N ILE A 209 -5.36 6.76 9.44
CA ILE A 209 -6.78 7.08 9.57
C ILE A 209 -7.36 7.46 8.20
N LEU A 210 -6.72 8.37 7.46
CA LEU A 210 -7.18 8.80 6.14
C LEU A 210 -7.13 7.68 5.11
N ASN A 211 -6.12 6.82 5.17
CA ASN A 211 -6.01 5.62 4.34
C ASN A 211 -7.14 4.63 4.66
N GLY A 212 -7.45 4.41 5.94
CA GLY A 212 -8.61 3.61 6.36
C GLY A 212 -9.93 4.17 5.84
N LEU A 213 -10.14 5.48 5.95
CA LEU A 213 -11.32 6.18 5.40
C LEU A 213 -11.39 6.06 3.87
N THR A 214 -10.26 6.17 3.17
CA THR A 214 -10.18 5.94 1.73
C THR A 214 -10.63 4.52 1.38
N GLY A 215 -10.21 3.53 2.16
CA GLY A 215 -10.62 2.12 2.02
C GLY A 215 -12.14 1.93 2.10
N ILE A 216 -12.85 2.67 2.97
CA ILE A 216 -14.32 2.61 3.11
C ILE A 216 -15.03 2.93 1.79
N PHE A 217 -14.48 3.81 0.96
CA PHE A 217 -15.17 4.31 -0.24
C PHE A 217 -14.63 3.72 -1.55
N VAL A 218 -13.34 3.40 -1.63
CA VAL A 218 -12.67 3.04 -2.89
C VAL A 218 -13.11 1.67 -3.44
N TYR A 219 -13.02 0.58 -2.66
CA TYR A 219 -13.26 -0.77 -3.21
C TYR A 219 -14.74 -1.18 -3.25
N CYS A 220 -15.61 -0.43 -2.58
CA CYS A 220 -17.06 -0.67 -2.58
C CYS A 220 -17.71 -0.30 -3.91
N MET A 221 -17.01 0.43 -4.79
CA MET A 221 -17.50 0.75 -6.13
C MET A 221 -17.64 -0.48 -7.03
N PHE A 222 -16.73 -1.44 -6.91
CA PHE A 222 -16.72 -2.63 -7.76
C PHE A 222 -18.04 -3.43 -7.68
N PRO A 223 -18.51 -3.87 -6.48
CA PRO A 223 -19.77 -4.60 -6.39
C PRO A 223 -20.98 -3.75 -6.78
N VAL A 224 -21.01 -2.45 -6.46
CA VAL A 224 -22.11 -1.57 -6.85
C VAL A 224 -22.21 -1.44 -8.37
N LEU A 225 -21.09 -1.22 -9.06
CA LEU A 225 -21.05 -1.12 -10.51
C LEU A 225 -21.36 -2.44 -11.19
N PHE A 226 -20.80 -3.54 -10.70
CA PHE A 226 -21.11 -4.87 -11.24
C PHE A 226 -22.61 -5.14 -11.20
N THR A 227 -23.24 -4.86 -10.06
CA THR A 227 -24.67 -5.12 -9.91
C THR A 227 -25.50 -4.13 -10.74
N LEU A 228 -25.10 -2.86 -10.84
CA LEU A 228 -25.73 -1.87 -11.73
C LEU A 228 -25.69 -2.31 -13.20
N VAL A 229 -24.55 -2.82 -13.68
CA VAL A 229 -24.43 -3.36 -15.03
C VAL A 229 -25.35 -4.57 -15.23
N SER A 230 -25.42 -5.47 -14.25
CA SER A 230 -26.30 -6.64 -14.34
C SER A 230 -27.80 -6.30 -14.40
N GLU A 231 -28.21 -5.18 -13.79
CA GLU A 231 -29.60 -4.68 -13.86
C GLU A 231 -29.92 -4.02 -15.20
N LEU A 232 -28.91 -3.41 -15.84
CA LEU A 232 -29.08 -2.73 -17.12
C LEU A 232 -28.99 -3.68 -18.33
N VAL A 233 -28.61 -4.93 -18.11
CA VAL A 233 -28.52 -5.96 -19.15
C VAL A 233 -29.68 -6.95 -19.03
N VAL A 234 -30.30 -7.27 -20.17
CA VAL A 234 -31.38 -8.26 -20.30
C VAL A 234 -30.92 -9.62 -19.76
N ALA A 235 -31.78 -10.35 -19.05
CA ALA A 235 -31.48 -11.66 -18.45
C ALA A 235 -30.70 -12.61 -19.37
N ARG A 236 -31.04 -12.65 -20.67
CA ARG A 236 -30.41 -13.52 -21.67
C ARG A 236 -28.91 -13.28 -21.85
N TYR A 237 -28.43 -12.04 -21.65
CA TYR A 237 -27.02 -11.67 -21.83
C TYR A 237 -26.27 -11.51 -20.50
N ARG A 238 -26.95 -11.62 -19.34
CA ARG A 238 -26.30 -11.51 -18.01
C ARG A 238 -25.22 -12.57 -17.78
N ALA A 239 -25.35 -13.76 -18.37
CA ALA A 239 -24.36 -14.83 -18.23
C ALA A 239 -23.07 -14.61 -19.03
N ALA A 240 -23.03 -13.61 -19.92
CA ALA A 240 -21.87 -13.28 -20.75
C ALA A 240 -21.07 -12.06 -20.24
N LEU A 241 -21.55 -11.42 -19.15
CA LEU A 241 -20.84 -10.40 -18.38
C LEU A 241 -19.76 -11.03 -17.50
#